data_AF-A0A1V6KAC6-F1
#
_entry.id   AF-A0A1V6KAC6-F1
#
_cell.length_a   1.000
_cell.length_b   1.000
_cell.length_c   1.000
_cell.angle_alpha   90.00
_cell.angle_beta   90.00
_cell.angle_gamma   90.00
#
_symmetry.space_group_name_H-M   'P 1'
#
loop_
_entity.id
_entity.type
_entity.pdbx_description
1 polymer ?
#
loop_
_entity_poly.entity_id
_entity_poly.type
_entity_poly.pdbx_seq_one_letter_code
_entity_poly.pdbx_strand_id
1 'polypeptide(L)'
;MARRITIPVRSFGSEVGTPAIPEVAEWLKGMRGEEADLATYRLSRSLADQESVAVPAAGGMFYGERLSGAFTGMVDGVLVDEPGIDPSAPAADARYVVARRRDAWFALPAPHALGLRDAYIDDEEEFAGVIVAGYARLAREMRDQGVRGHVLVADQADEAELERLAGNRFLFFPRDPGRFDLEVLLEYQDDLILPAGDLDRAADLMERFRVRKLILLDAGVDDLLAATALVDPDMLEVGGYCSGEDCPDYWKTLVDRAFIAR
;
A
#
# COMPACT_ATOMS: atom_id res chain seq x y z
N MET A 1 -5.65 37.43 -2.08
CA MET A 1 -4.97 36.11 -2.07
C MET A 1 -5.92 35.13 -2.74
N ALA A 2 -5.47 34.41 -3.77
CA ALA A 2 -6.26 33.36 -4.42
C ALA A 2 -6.65 32.29 -3.38
N ARG A 3 -7.88 31.77 -3.46
CA ARG A 3 -8.39 30.81 -2.48
C ARG A 3 -7.85 29.43 -2.84
N ARG A 4 -7.01 28.85 -1.99
CA ARG A 4 -6.45 27.50 -2.22
C ARG A 4 -7.32 26.45 -1.56
N ILE A 5 -7.62 25.39 -2.31
CA ILE A 5 -8.22 24.16 -1.75
C ILE A 5 -7.12 23.12 -1.72
N THR A 6 -6.71 22.71 -0.52
CA THR A 6 -5.74 21.63 -0.33
C THR A 6 -6.42 20.29 -0.64
N ILE A 7 -5.77 19.49 -1.47
CA ILE A 7 -6.19 18.12 -1.77
C ILE A 7 -5.34 17.17 -0.91
N PRO A 8 -5.95 16.19 -0.21
CA PRO A 8 -5.18 15.28 0.63
C PRO A 8 -4.25 14.41 -0.20
N VAL A 9 -3.01 14.25 0.27
CA VAL A 9 -2.06 13.30 -0.30
C VAL A 9 -2.17 11.95 0.42
N ARG A 10 -2.30 10.87 -0.35
CA ARG A 10 -2.25 9.48 0.11
C ARG A 10 -0.99 8.81 -0.39
N SER A 11 -0.31 8.11 0.51
CA SER A 11 0.75 7.19 0.16
C SER A 11 0.22 5.79 -0.07
N PHE A 12 0.74 5.14 -1.12
CA PHE A 12 0.57 3.72 -1.39
C PHE A 12 1.78 2.89 -0.95
N GLY A 13 2.77 3.50 -0.29
CA GLY A 13 4.02 2.88 0.15
C GLY A 13 5.26 3.55 -0.43
N SER A 14 6.42 3.06 0.01
CA SER A 14 7.73 3.44 -0.50
C SER A 14 8.63 2.23 -0.58
N GLU A 15 9.44 2.13 -1.64
CA GLU A 15 10.56 1.20 -1.68
C GLU A 15 11.74 1.76 -0.93
N VAL A 16 12.22 1.02 0.06
CA VAL A 16 13.42 1.35 0.80
C VAL A 16 14.48 0.31 0.48
N GLY A 17 15.58 0.79 -0.11
CA GLY A 17 16.72 -0.04 -0.46
C GLY A 17 17.37 -0.74 0.73
N THR A 18 18.40 -1.52 0.45
CA THR A 18 19.25 -2.08 1.50
C THR A 18 20.15 -0.99 2.06
N PRO A 19 20.06 -0.67 3.36
CA PRO A 19 20.88 0.38 3.95
C PRO A 19 22.35 -0.02 4.03
N ALA A 20 23.23 0.97 4.06
CA ALA A 20 24.63 0.74 4.36
C ALA A 20 24.81 0.42 5.86
N ILE A 21 25.84 -0.35 6.20
CA ILE A 21 26.15 -0.70 7.61
C ILE A 21 26.23 0.53 8.52
N PRO A 22 26.89 1.65 8.14
CA PRO A 22 26.95 2.84 9.00
C PRO A 22 25.58 3.45 9.28
N GLU A 23 24.65 3.39 8.33
CA GLU A 23 23.30 3.94 8.48
C GLU A 23 22.50 3.13 9.50
N VAL A 24 22.57 1.80 9.40
CA VAL A 24 21.92 0.90 10.38
C VAL A 24 22.54 1.07 11.76
N ALA A 25 23.87 1.15 11.84
CA ALA A 25 24.58 1.34 13.10
C ALA A 25 24.19 2.66 13.80
N GLU A 26 23.98 3.73 13.04
CA GLU A 26 23.48 5.00 13.59
C GLU A 26 22.04 4.88 14.05
N TRP A 27 21.16 4.31 13.23
CA TRP A 27 19.75 4.11 13.57
C TRP A 27 19.58 3.26 14.84
N LEU A 28 20.35 2.17 14.98
CA LEU A 28 20.30 1.30 16.15
C LEU A 28 20.63 2.00 17.47
N LYS A 29 21.38 3.11 17.46
CA LYS A 29 21.65 3.90 18.68
C LYS A 29 20.37 4.48 19.28
N GLY A 30 19.35 4.72 18.46
CA GLY A 30 18.02 5.18 18.87
C GLY A 30 17.07 4.07 19.32
N MET A 31 17.39 2.80 19.07
CA MET A 31 16.49 1.64 19.26
C MET A 31 16.63 0.98 20.64
N ARG A 32 16.88 1.75 21.71
CA ARG A 32 17.17 1.18 23.03
C ARG A 32 15.97 0.45 23.63
N GLY A 33 16.10 -0.86 23.79
CA GLY A 33 15.08 -1.72 24.41
C GLY A 33 13.96 -2.15 23.45
N GLU A 34 14.11 -1.85 22.15
CA GLU A 34 13.22 -2.32 21.09
C GLU A 34 13.96 -3.40 20.28
N GLU A 35 13.29 -4.53 20.02
CA GLU A 35 13.77 -5.50 19.03
C GLU A 35 13.55 -4.92 17.64
N ALA A 36 14.60 -4.96 16.81
CA ALA A 36 14.59 -4.32 15.51
C ALA A 36 15.51 -5.07 14.55
N ASP A 37 15.06 -5.22 13.32
CA ASP A 37 15.86 -5.79 12.24
C ASP A 37 15.81 -4.88 11.00
N LEU A 38 16.29 -5.40 9.87
CA LEU A 38 16.33 -4.65 8.62
C LEU A 38 14.92 -4.32 8.09
N ALA A 39 13.91 -5.16 8.34
CA ALA A 39 12.55 -4.85 7.92
C ALA A 39 12.00 -3.72 8.78
N THR A 40 12.22 -3.74 10.09
CA THR A 40 11.85 -2.64 11.00
C THR A 40 12.55 -1.34 10.62
N TYR A 41 13.83 -1.38 10.25
CA TYR A 41 14.55 -0.22 9.71
C TYR A 41 13.85 0.34 8.46
N ARG A 42 13.58 -0.51 7.47
CA ARG A 42 12.97 -0.08 6.20
C ARG A 42 11.56 0.48 6.41
N LEU A 43 10.78 -0.11 7.30
CA LEU A 43 9.50 0.46 7.74
C LEU A 43 9.66 1.85 8.34
N SER A 44 10.60 2.00 9.28
CA SER A 44 10.88 3.29 9.92
C SER A 44 11.23 4.37 8.89
N ARG A 45 12.08 4.05 7.91
CA ARG A 45 12.48 4.98 6.85
C ARG A 45 11.30 5.32 5.94
N SER A 46 10.58 4.30 5.46
CA SER A 46 9.42 4.49 4.57
C SER A 46 8.38 5.44 5.16
N LEU A 47 8.16 5.37 6.48
CA LEU A 47 7.20 6.21 7.21
C LEU A 47 7.73 7.61 7.52
N ALA A 48 9.01 7.72 7.88
CA ALA A 48 9.64 8.99 8.26
C ALA A 48 9.63 9.99 7.10
N ASP A 49 9.82 9.51 5.87
CA ASP A 49 9.86 10.35 4.67
C ASP A 49 8.48 10.98 4.32
N GLN A 50 7.41 10.55 4.99
CA GLN A 50 6.03 10.93 4.69
C GLN A 50 5.43 11.95 5.68
N GLU A 51 6.24 12.70 6.45
CA GLU A 51 5.79 13.54 7.58
C GLU A 51 4.54 14.40 7.28
N SER A 52 4.46 15.02 6.11
CA SER A 52 3.35 15.91 5.71
C SER A 52 2.25 15.24 4.87
N VAL A 53 2.36 13.94 4.59
CA VAL A 53 1.35 13.18 3.83
C VAL A 53 0.08 13.02 4.67
N ALA A 54 -1.09 13.30 4.11
CA ALA A 54 -2.36 13.25 4.86
C ALA A 54 -2.77 11.83 5.24
N VAL A 55 -2.53 10.85 4.34
CA VAL A 55 -2.78 9.42 4.58
C VAL A 55 -1.49 8.65 4.33
N PRO A 56 -0.63 8.48 5.34
CA PRO A 56 0.67 7.83 5.19
C PRO A 56 0.55 6.30 5.16
N ALA A 57 1.49 5.64 4.50
CA ALA A 57 1.58 4.18 4.47
C ALA A 57 3.04 3.72 4.66
N ALA A 58 3.30 2.97 5.73
CA ALA A 58 4.62 2.35 5.94
C ALA A 58 4.71 1.03 5.16
N GLY A 59 5.87 0.71 4.61
CA GLY A 59 6.07 -0.52 3.83
C GLY A 59 6.07 -0.30 2.33
N GLY A 60 6.05 -1.42 1.61
CA GLY A 60 6.24 -1.53 0.17
C GLY A 60 6.53 -3.00 -0.19
N MET A 61 7.01 -3.24 -1.39
CA MET A 61 7.34 -4.58 -1.90
C MET A 61 8.42 -5.27 -1.06
N PHE A 62 9.38 -4.50 -0.52
CA PHE A 62 10.43 -5.04 0.36
C PHE A 62 9.90 -5.81 1.58
N TYR A 63 8.63 -5.59 1.99
CA TYR A 63 8.03 -6.24 3.15
C TYR A 63 7.55 -7.67 2.84
N GLY A 64 7.63 -8.11 1.58
CA GLY A 64 7.22 -9.46 1.16
C GLY A 64 7.97 -10.60 1.85
N GLU A 65 9.25 -10.40 2.19
CA GLU A 65 10.02 -11.41 2.94
C GLU A 65 9.45 -11.62 4.35
N ARG A 66 9.11 -10.52 5.04
CA ARG A 66 8.47 -10.58 6.37
C ARG A 66 7.11 -11.26 6.30
N LEU A 67 6.31 -10.96 5.29
CA LEU A 67 5.00 -11.60 5.11
C LEU A 67 5.11 -13.07 4.77
N SER A 68 6.00 -13.43 3.86
CA SER A 68 6.22 -14.83 3.47
C SER A 68 6.68 -15.66 4.67
N GLY A 69 7.58 -15.11 5.49
CA GLY A 69 8.03 -15.75 6.73
C GLY A 69 6.96 -15.87 7.82
N ALA A 70 5.82 -15.18 7.68
CA ALA A 70 4.69 -15.31 8.59
C ALA A 70 3.78 -16.48 8.23
N PHE A 71 3.89 -17.08 7.04
CA PHE A 71 3.16 -18.29 6.68
C PHE A 71 3.89 -19.54 7.19
N THR A 72 3.19 -20.39 7.94
CA THR A 72 3.74 -21.65 8.46
C THR A 72 3.48 -22.81 7.50
N GLY A 73 4.24 -23.90 7.65
CA GLY A 73 4.19 -25.04 6.71
C GLY A 73 4.93 -24.79 5.40
N MET A 74 5.69 -23.68 5.32
CA MET A 74 6.43 -23.25 4.14
C MET A 74 7.90 -23.65 4.19
N VAL A 75 8.44 -24.12 3.07
CA VAL A 75 9.89 -24.28 2.83
C VAL A 75 10.22 -23.60 1.50
N ASP A 76 11.10 -22.58 1.54
CA ASP A 76 11.51 -21.80 0.36
C ASP A 76 10.34 -21.32 -0.52
N GLY A 77 9.27 -20.84 0.14
CA GLY A 77 8.05 -20.35 -0.52
C GLY A 77 7.12 -21.45 -1.05
N VAL A 78 7.33 -22.71 -0.68
CA VAL A 78 6.47 -23.84 -1.05
C VAL A 78 5.76 -24.38 0.18
N LEU A 79 4.44 -24.51 0.10
CA LEU A 79 3.63 -25.17 1.13
C LEU A 79 3.85 -26.68 1.06
N VAL A 80 4.41 -27.26 2.11
CA VAL A 80 4.76 -28.68 2.20
C VAL A 80 4.16 -29.40 3.41
N ASP A 81 3.46 -28.65 4.27
CA ASP A 81 2.82 -29.12 5.50
C ASP A 81 1.57 -28.27 5.80
N GLU A 82 0.87 -28.54 6.91
CA GLU A 82 -0.34 -27.84 7.31
C GLU A 82 -0.17 -26.30 7.28
N PRO A 83 -1.00 -25.59 6.49
CA PRO A 83 -0.90 -24.15 6.36
C PRO A 83 -1.35 -23.44 7.63
N GLY A 84 -0.64 -22.38 7.99
CA GLY A 84 -1.00 -21.52 9.11
C GLY A 84 -0.30 -20.18 9.03
N ILE A 85 -0.43 -19.39 10.09
CA ILE A 85 0.27 -18.11 10.22
C ILE A 85 0.90 -17.96 11.61
N ASP A 86 2.05 -17.29 11.65
CA ASP A 86 2.63 -16.69 12.84
C ASP A 86 2.58 -15.15 12.70
N PRO A 87 1.65 -14.48 13.39
CA PRO A 87 1.50 -13.03 13.28
C PRO A 87 2.51 -12.24 14.14
N SER A 88 3.38 -12.89 14.90
CA SER A 88 4.21 -12.25 15.92
C SER A 88 5.04 -11.07 15.38
N ALA A 89 5.80 -11.30 14.31
CA ALA A 89 6.64 -10.27 13.70
C ALA A 89 5.81 -9.19 12.97
N PRO A 90 4.83 -9.50 12.11
CA PRO A 90 3.96 -8.48 11.52
C PRO A 90 3.20 -7.62 12.54
N ALA A 91 2.74 -8.22 13.65
CA ALA A 91 2.09 -7.48 14.72
C ALA A 91 3.08 -6.57 15.47
N ALA A 92 4.32 -7.02 15.71
CA ALA A 92 5.35 -6.18 16.31
C ALA A 92 5.69 -4.98 15.42
N ASP A 93 5.84 -5.20 14.11
CA ASP A 93 6.08 -4.15 13.11
C ASP A 93 4.90 -3.17 13.02
N ALA A 94 3.65 -3.66 13.05
CA ALA A 94 2.46 -2.82 13.12
C ALA A 94 2.45 -1.92 14.37
N ARG A 95 2.76 -2.49 15.54
CA ARG A 95 2.88 -1.73 16.79
C ARG A 95 3.97 -0.67 16.72
N TYR A 96 5.12 -1.01 16.14
CA TYR A 96 6.25 -0.10 15.93
C TYR A 96 5.86 1.11 15.08
N VAL A 97 5.15 0.87 13.97
CA VAL A 97 4.64 1.90 13.06
C VAL A 97 3.60 2.78 13.75
N VAL A 98 2.61 2.18 14.41
CA VAL A 98 1.51 2.91 15.08
C VAL A 98 2.03 3.77 16.24
N ALA A 99 3.05 3.32 16.96
CA ALA A 99 3.69 4.10 18.02
C ALA A 99 4.31 5.42 17.50
N ARG A 100 4.73 5.43 16.23
CA ARG A 100 5.30 6.60 15.55
C ARG A 100 4.24 7.40 14.80
N ARG A 101 3.20 6.75 14.27
CA ARG A 101 2.12 7.41 13.52
C ARG A 101 0.79 6.66 13.65
N ARG A 102 -0.14 7.22 14.44
CA ARG A 102 -1.38 6.55 14.90
C ARG A 102 -2.40 6.23 13.80
N ASP A 103 -2.29 6.85 12.64
CA ASP A 103 -3.21 6.75 11.50
C ASP A 103 -2.56 6.13 10.26
N ALA A 104 -1.36 5.57 10.42
CA ALA A 104 -0.64 4.93 9.33
C ALA A 104 -1.37 3.71 8.78
N TRP A 105 -1.38 3.65 7.46
CA TRP A 105 -1.64 2.46 6.69
C TRP A 105 -0.37 1.64 6.57
N PHE A 106 -0.52 0.40 6.11
CA PHE A 106 0.59 -0.49 5.86
C PHE A 106 0.55 -0.98 4.41
N ALA A 107 1.61 -0.70 3.65
CA ALA A 107 1.76 -1.16 2.28
C ALA A 107 2.46 -2.52 2.27
N LEU A 108 1.84 -3.47 1.57
CA LEU A 108 2.22 -4.87 1.48
C LEU A 108 2.17 -5.29 0.00
N PRO A 109 3.02 -6.22 -0.46
CA PRO A 109 2.73 -6.96 -1.70
C PRO A 109 1.35 -7.63 -1.62
N ALA A 110 0.65 -7.65 -2.74
CA ALA A 110 -0.52 -8.52 -2.92
C ALA A 110 -0.12 -10.01 -2.84
N PRO A 111 -1.04 -10.92 -2.46
CA PRO A 111 -0.72 -12.33 -2.26
C PRO A 111 0.03 -13.00 -3.44
N HIS A 112 -0.39 -12.79 -4.68
CA HIS A 112 0.22 -13.33 -5.89
C HIS A 112 1.68 -12.89 -6.03
N ALA A 113 2.00 -11.68 -5.57
CA ALA A 113 3.33 -11.11 -5.67
C ALA A 113 4.33 -11.73 -4.65
N LEU A 114 3.84 -12.52 -3.68
CA LEU A 114 4.73 -13.30 -2.80
C LEU A 114 5.33 -14.53 -3.49
N GLY A 115 4.74 -15.00 -4.60
CA GLY A 115 5.25 -16.16 -5.32
C GLY A 115 5.20 -17.47 -4.53
N LEU A 116 4.24 -17.57 -3.59
CA LEU A 116 3.99 -18.80 -2.82
C LEU A 116 3.45 -19.90 -3.75
N ARG A 117 3.89 -21.13 -3.52
CA ARG A 117 3.54 -22.30 -4.35
C ARG A 117 3.01 -23.44 -3.50
N ASP A 118 2.18 -24.28 -4.09
CA ASP A 118 1.61 -25.44 -3.43
C ASP A 118 2.37 -26.74 -3.76
N ALA A 119 2.56 -27.58 -2.75
CA ALA A 119 2.98 -28.98 -2.86
C ALA A 119 2.31 -29.87 -1.78
N TYR A 120 1.26 -29.36 -1.13
CA TYR A 120 0.58 -30.03 -0.01
C TYR A 120 -0.92 -30.18 -0.24
N ILE A 121 -1.60 -29.14 -0.73
CA ILE A 121 -3.06 -29.13 -0.92
C ILE A 121 -3.44 -29.86 -2.23
N ASP A 122 -2.62 -29.72 -3.28
CA ASP A 122 -2.83 -30.26 -4.63
C ASP A 122 -4.12 -29.76 -5.30
N ASP A 123 -4.57 -28.56 -4.90
CA ASP A 123 -5.70 -27.83 -5.47
C ASP A 123 -5.40 -26.32 -5.47
N GLU A 124 -5.35 -25.73 -6.67
CA GLU A 124 -4.95 -24.34 -6.87
C GLU A 124 -5.95 -23.34 -6.25
N GLU A 125 -7.25 -23.61 -6.36
CA GLU A 125 -8.29 -22.72 -5.82
C GLU A 125 -8.34 -22.78 -4.29
N GLU A 126 -8.22 -23.98 -3.72
CA GLU A 126 -8.13 -24.18 -2.27
C GLU A 126 -6.85 -23.54 -1.72
N PHE A 127 -5.71 -23.71 -2.38
CA PHE A 127 -4.46 -23.08 -2.00
C PHE A 127 -4.55 -21.55 -2.03
N ALA A 128 -5.04 -20.97 -3.12
CA ALA A 128 -5.26 -19.52 -3.23
C ALA A 128 -6.18 -19.02 -2.10
N GLY A 129 -7.27 -19.75 -1.83
CA GLY A 129 -8.19 -19.44 -0.73
C GLY A 129 -7.51 -19.45 0.65
N VAL A 130 -6.63 -20.43 0.91
CA VAL A 130 -5.85 -20.53 2.15
C VAL A 130 -4.89 -19.35 2.30
N ILE A 131 -4.13 -19.00 1.26
CA ILE A 131 -3.19 -17.87 1.30
C ILE A 131 -3.92 -16.55 1.56
N VAL A 132 -5.01 -16.31 0.83
CA VAL A 132 -5.81 -15.10 0.97
C VAL A 132 -6.45 -15.00 2.37
N ALA A 133 -6.95 -16.11 2.92
CA ALA A 133 -7.48 -16.15 4.29
C ALA A 133 -6.37 -15.87 5.33
N GLY A 134 -5.18 -16.41 5.14
CA GLY A 134 -4.00 -16.11 5.96
C GLY A 134 -3.64 -14.63 5.92
N TYR A 135 -3.65 -14.00 4.74
CA TYR A 135 -3.45 -12.55 4.56
C TYR A 135 -4.47 -11.72 5.33
N ALA A 136 -5.76 -12.04 5.19
CA ALA A 136 -6.83 -11.34 5.88
C ALA A 136 -6.66 -11.42 7.40
N ARG A 137 -6.21 -12.57 7.91
CA ARG A 137 -5.93 -12.80 9.32
C ARG A 137 -4.69 -12.02 9.79
N LEU A 138 -3.57 -12.07 9.07
CA LEU A 138 -2.38 -11.26 9.37
C LEU A 138 -2.71 -9.76 9.45
N ALA A 139 -3.42 -9.25 8.44
CA ALA A 139 -3.83 -7.86 8.42
C ALA A 139 -4.77 -7.51 9.58
N ARG A 140 -5.61 -8.45 10.04
CA ARG A 140 -6.43 -8.26 11.24
C ARG A 140 -5.57 -8.12 12.48
N GLU A 141 -4.60 -9.00 12.69
CA GLU A 141 -3.67 -8.93 13.83
C GLU A 141 -2.91 -7.60 13.84
N MET A 142 -2.51 -7.09 12.66
CA MET A 142 -1.89 -5.76 12.52
C MET A 142 -2.87 -4.61 12.85
N ARG A 143 -4.15 -4.70 12.44
CA ARG A 143 -5.18 -3.72 12.81
C ARG A 143 -5.47 -3.72 14.31
N ASP A 144 -5.39 -4.88 14.96
CA ASP A 144 -5.57 -5.00 16.40
C ASP A 144 -4.43 -4.27 17.17
N GLN A 145 -3.30 -4.00 16.51
CA GLN A 145 -2.23 -3.11 17.02
C GLN A 145 -2.45 -1.62 16.70
N GLY A 146 -3.50 -1.27 15.94
CA GLY A 146 -3.91 0.10 15.65
C GLY A 146 -3.66 0.57 14.20
N VAL A 147 -3.19 -0.31 13.30
CA VAL A 147 -3.04 0.04 11.87
C VAL A 147 -4.41 0.42 11.27
N ARG A 148 -4.45 1.52 10.50
CA ARG A 148 -5.70 2.07 9.98
C ARG A 148 -6.31 1.22 8.86
N GLY A 149 -5.45 0.64 8.03
CA GLY A 149 -5.78 -0.11 6.84
C GLY A 149 -4.51 -0.56 6.12
N HIS A 150 -4.69 -1.29 5.04
CA HIS A 150 -3.60 -1.88 4.27
C HIS A 150 -3.70 -1.47 2.81
N VAL A 151 -2.56 -1.23 2.19
CA VAL A 151 -2.43 -1.08 0.74
C VAL A 151 -1.82 -2.37 0.21
N LEU A 152 -2.47 -2.99 -0.79
CA LEU A 152 -1.92 -4.15 -1.50
C LEU A 152 -1.33 -3.67 -2.82
N VAL A 153 -0.01 -3.65 -2.90
CA VAL A 153 0.73 -3.31 -4.12
C VAL A 153 0.62 -4.52 -5.05
N ALA A 154 -0.11 -4.35 -6.14
CA ALA A 154 -0.51 -5.43 -7.02
C ALA A 154 -0.05 -5.16 -8.45
N ASP A 155 0.43 -6.21 -9.12
CA ASP A 155 0.85 -6.16 -10.53
C ASP A 155 -0.26 -6.66 -11.48
N GLN A 156 -1.25 -7.38 -10.96
CA GLN A 156 -2.41 -7.88 -11.71
C GLN A 156 -3.72 -7.81 -10.89
N ALA A 157 -4.85 -7.76 -11.60
CA ALA A 157 -6.18 -7.83 -11.01
C ALA A 157 -6.57 -9.29 -10.79
N ASP A 158 -6.10 -9.88 -9.69
CA ASP A 158 -6.48 -11.24 -9.31
C ASP A 158 -7.88 -11.24 -8.67
N GLU A 159 -8.86 -11.82 -9.36
CA GLU A 159 -10.26 -11.82 -8.92
C GLU A 159 -10.45 -12.50 -7.56
N ALA A 160 -9.73 -13.60 -7.30
CA ALA A 160 -9.86 -14.35 -6.05
C ALA A 160 -9.32 -13.55 -4.85
N GLU A 161 -8.27 -12.76 -5.05
CA GLU A 161 -7.77 -11.81 -4.07
C GLU A 161 -8.71 -10.62 -3.89
N LEU A 162 -9.19 -10.03 -4.99
CA LEU A 162 -10.07 -8.87 -4.98
C LEU A 162 -11.39 -9.17 -4.27
N GLU A 163 -12.04 -10.28 -4.61
CA GLU A 163 -13.31 -10.71 -4.00
C GLU A 163 -13.22 -10.83 -2.48
N ARG A 164 -12.09 -11.33 -1.97
CA ARG A 164 -11.92 -11.62 -0.55
C ARG A 164 -11.34 -10.44 0.24
N LEU A 165 -10.45 -9.65 -0.36
CA LEU A 165 -9.68 -8.63 0.36
C LEU A 165 -10.18 -7.20 0.11
N ALA A 166 -10.70 -6.87 -1.08
CA ALA A 166 -11.06 -5.48 -1.42
C ALA A 166 -12.12 -4.91 -0.46
N GLY A 167 -12.00 -3.61 -0.15
CA GLY A 167 -12.92 -2.88 0.73
C GLY A 167 -12.86 -3.24 2.23
N ASN A 168 -12.30 -4.40 2.60
CA ASN A 168 -12.17 -4.88 3.99
C ASN A 168 -11.02 -4.24 4.77
N ARG A 169 -10.90 -2.90 4.70
CA ARG A 169 -9.72 -2.13 5.15
C ARG A 169 -8.45 -2.43 4.34
N PHE A 170 -8.61 -3.03 3.16
CA PHE A 170 -7.59 -3.07 2.12
C PHE A 170 -7.97 -2.10 1.01
N LEU A 171 -6.93 -1.59 0.37
CA LEU A 171 -6.99 -0.81 -0.86
C LEU A 171 -5.97 -1.43 -1.81
N PHE A 172 -6.42 -1.96 -2.95
CA PHE A 172 -5.50 -2.44 -3.98
C PHE A 172 -4.93 -1.24 -4.73
N PHE A 173 -3.61 -1.18 -4.79
CA PHE A 173 -2.85 -0.20 -5.55
C PHE A 173 -2.27 -0.88 -6.80
N PRO A 174 -2.75 -0.51 -8.00
CA PRO A 174 -2.19 -1.03 -9.25
C PRO A 174 -0.82 -0.39 -9.48
N ARG A 175 0.26 -1.17 -9.32
CA ARG A 175 1.63 -0.64 -9.45
C ARG A 175 1.95 -0.16 -10.87
N ASP A 176 1.33 -0.79 -11.86
CA ASP A 176 1.35 -0.38 -13.27
C ASP A 176 -0.10 -0.26 -13.81
N PRO A 177 -0.77 0.89 -13.61
CA PRO A 177 -2.16 1.08 -14.05
C PRO A 177 -2.38 0.94 -15.56
N GLY A 178 -1.31 0.99 -16.37
CA GLY A 178 -1.38 0.81 -17.82
C GLY A 178 -1.51 -0.67 -18.22
N ARG A 179 -1.10 -1.60 -17.35
CA ARG A 179 -1.19 -3.04 -17.55
C ARG A 179 -2.20 -3.72 -16.63
N PHE A 180 -2.56 -3.05 -15.55
CA PHE A 180 -3.54 -3.52 -14.60
C PHE A 180 -4.96 -3.38 -15.17
N ASP A 181 -5.78 -4.42 -15.01
CA ASP A 181 -7.19 -4.34 -15.38
C ASP A 181 -7.96 -3.53 -14.33
N LEU A 182 -8.13 -2.24 -14.62
CA LEU A 182 -8.85 -1.32 -13.74
C LEU A 182 -10.35 -1.58 -13.72
N GLU A 183 -10.91 -2.20 -14.77
CA GLU A 183 -12.34 -2.51 -14.79
C GLU A 183 -12.64 -3.60 -13.77
N VAL A 184 -11.85 -4.68 -13.79
CA VAL A 184 -11.93 -5.76 -12.78
C VAL A 184 -11.72 -5.20 -11.38
N LEU A 185 -10.75 -4.30 -11.16
CA LEU A 185 -10.56 -3.64 -9.85
C LEU A 185 -11.83 -2.93 -9.37
N LEU A 186 -12.47 -2.17 -10.25
CA LEU A 186 -13.64 -1.33 -9.93
C LEU A 186 -14.92 -2.14 -9.70
N GLU A 187 -14.95 -3.43 -10.04
CA GLU A 187 -16.03 -4.34 -9.63
C GLU A 187 -16.00 -4.61 -8.12
N TYR A 188 -14.83 -4.51 -7.49
CA TYR A 188 -14.62 -4.85 -6.08
C TYR A 188 -14.22 -3.65 -5.19
N GLN A 189 -13.78 -2.53 -5.80
CA GLN A 189 -13.30 -1.35 -5.08
C GLN A 189 -13.79 -0.04 -5.72
N ASP A 190 -14.41 0.84 -4.92
CA ASP A 190 -14.96 2.13 -5.38
C ASP A 190 -13.92 3.27 -5.51
N ASP A 191 -12.63 2.99 -5.32
CA ASP A 191 -11.56 3.99 -5.38
C ASP A 191 -10.81 3.83 -6.73
N LEU A 192 -10.99 4.81 -7.63
CA LEU A 192 -10.35 4.85 -8.95
C LEU A 192 -8.97 5.47 -8.84
N ILE A 193 -7.94 4.67 -9.09
CA ILE A 193 -6.54 5.08 -9.05
C ILE A 193 -6.00 5.15 -10.48
N LEU A 194 -5.57 6.33 -10.91
CA LEU A 194 -5.10 6.58 -12.27
C LEU A 194 -3.86 7.48 -12.29
N PRO A 195 -2.91 7.28 -13.22
CA PRO A 195 -1.93 8.30 -13.56
C PRO A 195 -2.62 9.62 -13.92
N ALA A 196 -2.03 10.75 -13.50
CA ALA A 196 -2.59 12.06 -13.85
C ALA A 196 -2.75 12.27 -15.37
N GLY A 197 -1.87 11.68 -16.18
CA GLY A 197 -1.93 11.72 -17.64
C GLY A 197 -3.09 10.93 -18.26
N ASP A 198 -3.73 10.05 -17.50
CA ASP A 198 -4.82 9.15 -17.94
C ASP A 198 -6.20 9.65 -17.47
N LEU A 199 -6.32 10.94 -17.13
CA LEU A 199 -7.56 11.55 -16.63
C LEU A 199 -8.73 11.44 -17.63
N ASP A 200 -8.43 11.35 -18.92
CA ASP A 200 -9.41 11.16 -20.00
C ASP A 200 -10.17 9.83 -19.87
N ARG A 201 -9.53 8.78 -19.33
CA ARG A 201 -10.17 7.49 -19.05
C ARG A 201 -11.12 7.55 -17.85
N ALA A 202 -10.97 8.53 -16.96
CA ALA A 202 -11.74 8.59 -15.73
C ALA A 202 -13.24 8.76 -15.98
N ALA A 203 -13.63 9.56 -16.97
CA ALA A 203 -15.05 9.79 -17.28
C ALA A 203 -15.79 8.50 -17.66
N ASP A 204 -15.24 7.71 -18.60
CA ASP A 204 -15.84 6.43 -19.04
C ASP A 204 -15.94 5.44 -17.87
N LEU A 205 -14.88 5.29 -17.09
CA LEU A 205 -14.87 4.40 -15.93
C LEU A 205 -15.89 4.84 -14.87
N MET A 206 -16.03 6.14 -14.63
CA MET A 206 -16.99 6.69 -13.68
C MET A 206 -18.46 6.57 -14.14
N GLU A 207 -18.71 6.51 -15.45
CA GLU A 207 -20.05 6.24 -15.98
C GLU A 207 -20.45 4.77 -15.80
N ARG A 208 -19.48 3.86 -15.88
CA ARG A 208 -19.67 2.40 -15.82
C ARG A 208 -19.64 1.84 -14.42
N PHE A 209 -18.82 2.42 -13.54
CA PHE A 209 -18.55 1.94 -12.20
C PHE A 209 -18.87 2.99 -11.14
N ARG A 210 -19.22 2.53 -9.94
CA ARG A 210 -19.46 3.42 -8.81
C ARG A 210 -18.13 3.89 -8.23
N VAL A 211 -17.69 5.07 -8.63
CA VAL A 211 -16.48 5.69 -8.08
C VAL A 211 -16.82 6.62 -6.92
N ARG A 212 -16.25 6.33 -5.75
CA ARG A 212 -16.33 7.15 -4.53
C ARG A 212 -15.18 8.15 -4.43
N LYS A 213 -13.98 7.76 -4.84
CA LYS A 213 -12.78 8.61 -4.84
C LYS A 213 -12.05 8.48 -6.17
N LEU A 214 -11.60 9.61 -6.70
CA LEU A 214 -10.64 9.66 -7.79
C LEU A 214 -9.27 10.04 -7.20
N ILE A 215 -8.32 9.11 -7.30
CA ILE A 215 -6.96 9.27 -6.78
C ILE A 215 -6.01 9.40 -7.97
N LEU A 216 -5.49 10.60 -8.19
CA LEU A 216 -4.57 10.87 -9.29
C LEU A 216 -3.12 10.71 -8.83
N LEU A 217 -2.42 9.76 -9.44
CA LEU A 217 -1.02 9.48 -9.16
C LEU A 217 -0.15 10.60 -9.71
N ASP A 218 0.74 11.10 -8.87
CA ASP A 218 1.74 12.11 -9.23
C ASP A 218 1.18 13.39 -9.85
N ALA A 219 -0.06 13.72 -9.49
CA ALA A 219 -0.77 14.89 -10.02
C ALA A 219 -0.13 16.20 -9.58
N GLY A 220 -0.06 17.16 -10.51
CA GLY A 220 0.23 18.56 -10.26
C GLY A 220 -1.02 19.43 -10.16
N VAL A 221 -0.79 20.74 -10.03
CA VAL A 221 -1.87 21.74 -9.90
C VAL A 221 -2.79 21.75 -11.13
N ASP A 222 -2.23 21.63 -12.33
CA ASP A 222 -2.99 21.67 -13.58
C ASP A 222 -3.86 20.41 -13.74
N ASP A 223 -3.35 19.24 -13.37
CA ASP A 223 -4.09 17.97 -13.39
C ASP A 223 -5.27 18.00 -12.42
N LEU A 224 -5.03 18.50 -11.20
CA LEU A 224 -6.08 18.65 -10.19
C LEU A 224 -7.14 19.67 -10.61
N LEU A 225 -6.74 20.75 -11.28
CA LEU A 225 -7.68 21.71 -11.83
C LEU A 225 -8.54 21.07 -12.93
N ALA A 226 -7.93 20.30 -13.84
CA ALA A 226 -8.65 19.58 -14.88
C ALA A 226 -9.65 18.56 -14.29
N ALA A 227 -9.26 17.86 -13.22
CA ALA A 227 -10.11 16.88 -12.56
C ALA A 227 -11.39 17.47 -11.95
N THR A 228 -11.42 18.78 -11.67
CA THR A 228 -12.63 19.47 -11.18
C THR A 228 -13.77 19.51 -12.20
N ALA A 229 -13.49 19.22 -13.47
CA ALA A 229 -14.53 19.05 -14.49
C ALA A 229 -15.29 17.71 -14.34
N LEU A 230 -14.72 16.74 -13.63
CA LEU A 230 -15.28 15.39 -13.46
C LEU A 230 -15.86 15.16 -12.07
N VAL A 231 -15.19 15.66 -11.04
CA VAL A 231 -15.55 15.41 -9.64
C VAL A 231 -15.39 16.64 -8.75
N ASP A 232 -16.12 16.65 -7.63
CA ASP A 232 -15.93 17.65 -6.59
C ASP A 232 -14.58 17.48 -5.87
N PRO A 233 -13.98 18.57 -5.35
CA PRO A 233 -12.69 18.49 -4.66
C PRO A 233 -12.63 17.56 -3.45
N ASP A 234 -13.75 17.24 -2.81
CA ASP A 234 -13.80 16.31 -1.68
C ASP A 234 -13.78 14.83 -2.12
N MET A 235 -14.01 14.55 -3.40
CA MET A 235 -13.82 13.23 -4.02
C MET A 235 -12.39 13.01 -4.53
N LEU A 236 -11.55 14.04 -4.55
CA LEU A 236 -10.17 13.96 -5.02
C LEU A 236 -9.17 13.62 -3.91
N GLU A 237 -8.18 12.80 -4.25
CA GLU A 237 -6.94 12.62 -3.50
C GLU A 237 -5.75 12.65 -4.48
N VAL A 238 -4.59 13.10 -4.02
CA VAL A 238 -3.33 12.92 -4.75
C VAL A 238 -2.67 11.66 -4.24
N GLY A 239 -2.42 10.71 -5.14
CA GLY A 239 -1.76 9.45 -4.82
C GLY A 239 -0.27 9.51 -5.10
N GLY A 240 0.51 8.74 -4.35
CA GLY A 240 1.93 8.56 -4.62
C GLY A 240 2.46 7.20 -4.17
N TYR A 241 3.51 6.74 -4.83
CA TYR A 241 4.28 5.57 -4.44
C TYR A 241 5.76 5.85 -4.75
N CYS A 242 6.59 5.98 -3.71
CA CYS A 242 7.99 6.30 -3.93
C CYS A 242 8.79 5.03 -4.27
N SER A 243 9.39 4.95 -5.45
CA SER A 243 10.29 3.84 -5.83
C SER A 243 11.76 4.25 -5.97
N GLY A 244 12.07 5.54 -5.77
CA GLY A 244 13.40 6.12 -5.95
C GLY A 244 14.20 6.27 -4.65
N GLU A 245 15.44 6.74 -4.78
CA GLU A 245 16.36 6.94 -3.64
C GLU A 245 16.05 8.20 -2.81
N ASP A 246 15.29 9.16 -3.38
CA ASP A 246 14.99 10.45 -2.76
C ASP A 246 13.49 10.59 -2.40
N CYS A 247 13.01 9.63 -1.61
CA CYS A 247 11.63 9.64 -1.12
C CYS A 247 11.25 10.90 -0.31
N PRO A 248 12.12 11.48 0.54
CA PRO A 248 11.79 12.71 1.26
C PRO A 248 11.38 13.87 0.34
N ASP A 249 12.19 14.16 -0.69
CA ASP A 249 11.90 15.27 -1.60
C ASP A 249 10.73 14.94 -2.53
N TYR A 250 10.56 13.67 -2.90
CA TYR A 250 9.39 13.20 -3.64
C TYR A 250 8.09 13.51 -2.88
N TRP A 251 7.96 13.09 -1.61
CA TRP A 251 6.74 13.31 -0.83
C TRP A 251 6.49 14.79 -0.57
N LYS A 252 7.54 15.55 -0.26
CA LYS A 252 7.45 17.00 -0.07
C LYS A 252 6.94 17.70 -1.33
N THR A 253 7.51 17.36 -2.49
CA THR A 253 7.08 17.92 -3.78
C THR A 253 5.63 17.58 -4.08
N LEU A 254 5.20 16.33 -3.79
CA LEU A 254 3.82 15.88 -3.99
C LEU A 254 2.84 16.66 -3.11
N VAL A 255 3.18 16.91 -1.84
CA VAL A 255 2.37 17.73 -0.92
C VAL A 255 2.32 19.18 -1.35
N ASP A 256 3.46 19.77 -1.75
CA ASP A 256 3.54 21.17 -2.13
C ASP A 256 2.69 21.51 -3.37
N ARG A 257 2.47 20.53 -4.27
CA ARG A 257 1.63 20.67 -5.48
C ARG A 257 0.18 20.21 -5.30
N ALA A 258 -0.18 19.60 -4.17
CA ALA A 258 -1.51 19.03 -3.93
C ALA A 258 -2.57 20.10 -3.56
N PHE A 259 -2.83 21.04 -4.45
CA PHE A 259 -3.88 22.05 -4.25
C PHE A 259 -4.50 22.52 -5.56
N ILE A 260 -5.72 23.04 -5.46
CA ILE A 260 -6.42 23.74 -6.54
C ILE A 260 -6.43 25.23 -6.23
N ALA A 261 -5.93 26.06 -7.16
CA ALA A 261 -6.00 27.51 -7.07
C ALA A 261 -7.34 28.02 -7.61
N ARG A 262 -8.09 28.78 -6.80
CA ARG A 262 -9.31 29.49 -7.21
C ARG A 262 -9.14 31.01 -7.18
#